data_AF-A0A4U7EZ27-F1
#
_entry.id   AF-A0A4U7EZ27-F1
#
_cell.length_a   1.000
_cell.length_b   1.000
_cell.length_c   1.000
_cell.angle_alpha   90.00
_cell.angle_beta   90.00
_cell.angle_gamma   90.00
#
_symmetry.space_group_name_H-M   'P 1'
#
loop_
_entity.id
_entity.type
_entity.pdbx_description
1 polymer ?
#
loop_
_entity_poly.entity_id
_entity_poly.type
_entity_poly.pdbx_seq_one_letter_code
_entity_poly.pdbx_strand_id
1 'polypeptide(L)'
;MEVEFLGGAREVGRSAVLVDDALLLDYGLMTGDPPQYPTRDPEPDAVVVSHGHLDHVGAVPALLKGSRRPTIHWTPPTAELARTLARDTLKLHGNSPLCPFSAEHVARLGEVEARHGYAEPFVVSAGGREYEVTLFDAGHIPGSAHVLVDDSVGRGPAGDRTESDSGATRLLYTGDFHTDDQRLVSRTTARPDADIVVCESTYADVRHEDREAVETRWTERV
;
A
#
# COMPACT_ATOMS: atom_id res chain seq x y z
N MET A 1 -0.49 -16.44 -10.48
CA MET A 1 -0.77 -15.45 -9.44
C MET A 1 -2.22 -15.64 -8.95
N GLU A 2 -2.38 -15.93 -7.66
CA GLU A 2 -3.66 -15.94 -6.93
C GLU A 2 -3.77 -14.67 -6.09
N VAL A 3 -4.95 -14.05 -6.04
CA VAL A 3 -5.20 -12.78 -5.33
C VAL A 3 -6.39 -12.96 -4.38
N GLU A 4 -6.15 -12.76 -3.09
CA GLU A 4 -7.16 -12.80 -2.03
C GLU A 4 -7.34 -11.41 -1.41
N PHE A 5 -8.59 -10.95 -1.29
CA PHE A 5 -8.90 -9.69 -0.63
C PHE A 5 -9.26 -9.94 0.83
N LEU A 6 -8.39 -9.51 1.74
CA LEU A 6 -8.60 -9.64 3.19
C LEU A 6 -9.36 -8.45 3.78
N GLY A 7 -9.38 -7.32 3.07
CA GLY A 7 -10.13 -6.11 3.39
C GLY A 7 -10.04 -5.06 2.27
N GLY A 8 -10.87 -4.01 2.35
CA GLY A 8 -10.90 -2.95 1.33
C GLY A 8 -11.67 -3.33 0.05
N ALA A 9 -12.45 -4.42 0.07
CA ALA A 9 -13.30 -4.84 -1.04
C ALA A 9 -14.79 -4.66 -0.67
N ARG A 10 -15.51 -3.83 -1.46
CA ARG A 10 -16.89 -3.39 -1.19
C ARG A 10 -17.03 -2.55 0.09
N GLU A 11 -15.97 -1.86 0.47
CA GLU A 11 -15.88 -0.99 1.65
C GLU A 11 -14.71 -0.02 1.48
N VAL A 12 -14.66 1.03 2.32
CA VAL A 12 -13.50 1.92 2.46
C VAL A 12 -12.89 1.67 3.83
N GLY A 13 -11.59 1.41 3.90
CA GLY A 13 -10.90 1.06 5.13
C GLY A 13 -10.27 -0.34 5.10
N ARG A 14 -9.31 -0.57 6.01
CA ARG A 14 -8.66 -1.88 6.26
C ARG A 14 -8.17 -2.61 5.00
N SER A 15 -7.59 -1.86 4.06
CA SER A 15 -7.05 -2.41 2.82
C SER A 15 -5.99 -3.49 3.12
N ALA A 16 -6.17 -4.66 2.50
CA ALA A 16 -5.25 -5.77 2.58
C ALA A 16 -5.51 -6.76 1.43
N VAL A 17 -4.55 -6.89 0.51
CA VAL A 17 -4.64 -7.78 -0.64
C VAL A 17 -3.46 -8.74 -0.61
N LEU A 18 -3.73 -10.04 -0.47
CA LEU A 18 -2.72 -11.07 -0.37
C LEU A 18 -2.53 -11.77 -1.72
N VAL A 19 -1.28 -11.79 -2.19
CA VAL A 19 -0.86 -12.42 -3.44
C VAL A 19 -0.13 -13.72 -3.11
N ASP A 20 -0.57 -14.82 -3.73
CA ASP A 20 0.00 -16.16 -3.59
C ASP A 20 0.22 -16.60 -2.12
N ASP A 21 -0.70 -16.22 -1.21
CA ASP A 21 -0.66 -16.44 0.26
C ASP A 21 0.62 -15.96 0.98
N ALA A 22 1.45 -15.14 0.34
CA ALA A 22 2.78 -14.81 0.87
C ALA A 22 3.23 -13.35 0.69
N LEU A 23 2.78 -12.66 -0.36
CA LEU A 23 3.09 -11.25 -0.61
C LEU A 23 1.87 -10.39 -0.30
N LEU A 24 1.94 -9.57 0.74
CA LEU A 24 0.84 -8.72 1.16
C LEU A 24 0.97 -7.31 0.59
N LEU A 25 -0.08 -6.81 -0.05
CA LEU A 25 -0.21 -5.43 -0.51
C LEU A 25 -1.12 -4.68 0.47
N ASP A 26 -0.53 -3.71 1.16
CA ASP A 26 -1.13 -2.97 2.27
C ASP A 26 -1.63 -3.82 3.45
N TYR A 27 -1.66 -3.22 4.64
CA TYR A 27 -2.27 -3.81 5.83
C TYR A 27 -2.79 -2.71 6.75
N GLY A 28 -4.00 -2.25 6.44
CA GLY A 28 -4.62 -1.12 7.11
C GLY A 28 -5.57 -1.47 8.24
N LEU A 29 -6.14 -0.43 8.84
CA LEU A 29 -7.29 -0.54 9.75
C LEU A 29 -8.43 0.38 9.30
N MET A 30 -9.66 -0.01 9.59
CA MET A 30 -10.84 0.84 9.39
C MET A 30 -11.13 1.57 10.69
N THR A 31 -11.17 2.89 10.64
CA THR A 31 -11.49 3.74 11.79
C THR A 31 -12.98 3.62 12.11
N GLY A 32 -13.28 3.18 13.33
CA GLY A 32 -14.63 2.94 13.83
C GLY A 32 -14.59 2.75 15.34
N ASP A 33 -15.76 2.57 15.96
CA ASP A 33 -15.88 2.23 17.37
C ASP A 33 -16.69 0.92 17.52
N PRO A 34 -16.03 -0.24 17.68
CA PRO A 34 -14.57 -0.44 17.72
C PRO A 34 -13.89 -0.37 16.33
N PRO A 35 -12.57 -0.14 16.26
CA PRO A 35 -11.81 -0.24 15.01
C PRO A 35 -11.89 -1.67 14.45
N GLN A 36 -11.86 -1.77 13.12
CA GLN A 36 -11.90 -3.05 12.42
C GLN A 36 -10.59 -3.28 11.67
N TYR A 37 -10.19 -4.55 11.62
CA TYR A 37 -8.98 -5.03 10.96
C TYR A 37 -9.35 -5.95 9.80
N PRO A 38 -8.37 -6.30 8.93
CA PRO A 38 -8.57 -7.31 7.90
C PRO A 38 -9.14 -8.62 8.47
N THR A 39 -9.88 -9.34 7.63
CA THR A 39 -10.78 -10.44 8.03
C THR A 39 -10.08 -11.65 8.63
N ARG A 40 -8.77 -11.80 8.42
CA ARG A 40 -7.89 -12.78 9.08
C ARG A 40 -6.53 -12.17 9.30
N ASP A 41 -5.76 -12.76 10.22
CA ASP A 41 -4.34 -12.45 10.44
C ASP A 41 -3.49 -13.22 9.41
N PRO A 42 -2.93 -12.56 8.37
CA PRO A 42 -2.04 -13.23 7.44
C PRO A 42 -0.64 -13.40 8.04
N GLU A 43 0.11 -14.39 7.55
CA GLU A 43 1.52 -14.59 7.89
C GLU A 43 2.42 -14.42 6.66
N PRO A 44 2.45 -13.21 6.04
CA PRO A 44 3.18 -13.00 4.80
C PRO A 44 4.70 -13.12 5.03
N ASP A 45 5.43 -13.36 3.95
CA ASP A 45 6.89 -13.30 3.93
C ASP A 45 7.37 -11.86 3.63
N ALA A 46 6.57 -11.08 2.90
CA ALA A 46 6.85 -9.69 2.59
C ALA A 46 5.57 -8.85 2.47
N VAL A 47 5.71 -7.55 2.71
CA VAL A 47 4.64 -6.57 2.60
C VAL A 47 5.09 -5.43 1.71
N VAL A 48 4.29 -5.02 0.73
CA VAL A 48 4.52 -3.79 -0.05
C VAL A 48 3.40 -2.82 0.27
N VAL A 49 3.77 -1.63 0.73
CA VAL A 49 2.83 -0.62 1.20
C VAL A 49 2.73 0.53 0.19
N SER A 50 1.50 0.85 -0.22
CA SER A 50 1.22 1.87 -1.23
C SER A 50 1.45 3.28 -0.70
N HIS A 51 0.86 3.64 0.46
CA HIS A 51 0.93 4.99 0.99
C HIS A 51 0.59 5.04 2.47
N GLY A 52 0.99 6.13 3.15
CA GLY A 52 0.91 6.27 4.60
C GLY A 52 -0.44 6.64 5.20
N HIS A 53 -1.60 6.28 4.63
CA HIS A 53 -2.88 6.44 5.34
C HIS A 53 -3.16 5.25 6.28
N LEU A 54 -3.94 5.48 7.35
CA LEU A 54 -4.23 4.46 8.38
C LEU A 54 -4.94 3.22 7.81
N ASP A 55 -5.79 3.39 6.82
CA ASP A 55 -6.50 2.33 6.12
C ASP A 55 -5.65 1.53 5.14
N HIS A 56 -4.36 1.89 4.99
CA HIS A 56 -3.37 1.13 4.22
C HIS A 56 -2.19 0.66 5.07
N VAL A 57 -1.79 1.41 6.11
CA VAL A 57 -0.60 1.09 6.94
C VAL A 57 -0.90 0.80 8.40
N GLY A 58 -2.11 1.12 8.86
CA GLY A 58 -2.43 1.22 10.27
C GLY A 58 -2.29 -0.09 11.04
N ALA A 59 -2.37 -1.24 10.37
CA ALA A 59 -2.19 -2.54 11.00
C ALA A 59 -0.81 -3.17 10.74
N VAL A 60 0.05 -2.59 9.86
CA VAL A 60 1.38 -3.14 9.51
C VAL A 60 2.23 -3.51 10.73
N PRO A 61 2.32 -2.70 11.81
CA PRO A 61 3.12 -3.09 12.98
C PRO A 61 2.62 -4.38 13.65
N ALA A 62 1.32 -4.72 13.52
CA ALA A 62 0.77 -5.94 14.10
C ALA A 62 1.35 -7.23 13.48
N LEU A 63 1.84 -7.16 12.24
CA LEU A 63 2.50 -8.29 11.56
C LEU A 63 3.84 -8.67 12.22
N LEU A 64 4.40 -7.80 13.05
CA LEU A 64 5.65 -8.05 13.80
C LEU A 64 5.41 -8.65 15.19
N LYS A 65 4.16 -9.05 15.47
CA LYS A 65 3.81 -9.84 16.64
C LYS A 65 4.37 -11.25 16.51
N GLY A 66 5.00 -11.76 17.57
CA GLY A 66 5.62 -13.09 17.57
C GLY A 66 7.03 -13.10 16.98
N SER A 67 7.41 -14.21 16.34
CA SER A 67 8.77 -14.47 15.85
C SER A 67 8.97 -14.22 14.36
N ARG A 68 7.90 -14.17 13.57
CA ARG A 68 7.98 -13.85 12.13
C ARG A 68 8.41 -12.40 11.92
N ARG A 69 9.13 -12.17 10.81
CA ARG A 69 9.74 -10.89 10.45
C ARG A 69 9.61 -10.67 8.94
N PRO A 70 8.39 -10.44 8.42
CA PRO A 70 8.23 -10.09 7.01
C PRO A 70 9.02 -8.84 6.68
N THR A 71 9.64 -8.79 5.50
CA THR A 71 10.27 -7.56 5.01
C THR A 71 9.17 -6.57 4.59
N ILE A 72 9.30 -5.31 5.02
CA ILE A 72 8.32 -4.26 4.73
C ILE A 72 8.91 -3.29 3.71
N HIS A 73 8.29 -3.22 2.53
CA HIS A 73 8.73 -2.41 1.40
C HIS A 73 7.81 -1.21 1.21
N TRP A 74 8.39 -0.02 1.12
CA TRP A 74 7.63 1.22 0.94
C TRP A 74 8.52 2.35 0.42
N THR A 75 7.90 3.48 0.06
CA THR A 75 8.64 4.72 -0.18
C THR A 75 9.14 5.33 1.15
N PRO A 76 10.22 6.14 1.14
CA PRO A 76 10.70 6.79 2.36
C PRO A 76 9.64 7.63 3.10
N PRO A 77 8.79 8.46 2.44
CA PRO A 77 7.76 9.22 3.16
C PRO A 77 6.70 8.32 3.80
N THR A 78 6.29 7.23 3.12
CA THR A 78 5.34 6.25 3.65
C THR A 78 5.87 5.58 4.93
N ALA A 79 7.16 5.23 4.97
CA ALA A 79 7.81 4.69 6.16
C ALA A 79 7.69 5.61 7.39
N GLU A 80 8.01 6.89 7.19
CA GLU A 80 8.01 7.89 8.26
C GLU A 80 6.58 8.22 8.73
N LEU A 81 5.64 8.28 7.79
CA LEU A 81 4.23 8.53 8.10
C LEU A 81 3.61 7.34 8.85
N ALA A 82 3.88 6.11 8.42
CA ALA A 82 3.42 4.90 9.10
C ALA A 82 3.90 4.85 10.56
N ARG A 83 5.18 5.17 10.82
CA ARG A 83 5.73 5.25 12.19
C ARG A 83 5.10 6.35 13.02
N THR A 84 4.78 7.48 12.39
CA THR A 84 4.15 8.63 13.07
C THR A 84 2.72 8.30 13.45
N LEU A 85 1.94 7.75 12.52
CA LEU A 85 0.58 7.33 12.75
C LEU A 85 0.50 6.19 13.78
N ALA A 86 1.36 5.18 13.69
CA ALA A 86 1.39 4.09 14.66
C ALA A 86 1.66 4.58 16.10
N ARG A 87 2.57 5.56 16.26
CA ARG A 87 2.82 6.20 17.58
C ARG A 87 1.60 6.98 18.06
N ASP A 88 0.87 7.63 17.17
CA ASP A 88 -0.34 8.37 17.52
C ASP A 88 -1.49 7.42 17.91
N THR A 89 -1.69 6.34 17.14
CA THR A 89 -2.64 5.26 17.47
C THR A 89 -2.36 4.68 18.87
N LEU A 90 -1.09 4.45 19.23
CA LEU A 90 -0.71 3.99 20.57
C LEU A 90 -1.01 5.03 21.66
N LYS A 91 -0.90 6.33 21.38
CA LYS A 91 -1.27 7.37 22.36
C LYS A 91 -2.78 7.42 22.59
N LEU A 92 -3.57 7.24 21.53
CA LEU A 92 -5.03 7.28 21.60
C LEU A 92 -5.63 6.03 22.27
N HIS A 93 -5.09 4.85 21.94
CA HIS A 93 -5.67 3.57 22.38
C HIS A 93 -4.85 2.87 23.49
N GLY A 94 -3.62 3.29 23.76
CA GLY A 94 -2.75 2.65 24.75
C GLY A 94 -2.55 1.16 24.46
N ASN A 95 -2.53 0.35 25.53
CA ASN A 95 -2.53 -1.12 25.46
C ASN A 95 -3.96 -1.69 25.45
N SER A 96 -4.94 -0.92 24.98
CA SER A 96 -6.31 -1.41 24.83
C SER A 96 -6.34 -2.59 23.85
N PRO A 97 -7.25 -3.57 24.02
CA PRO A 97 -7.53 -4.58 23.00
C PRO A 97 -7.86 -4.00 21.62
N LEU A 98 -8.19 -2.71 21.55
CA LEU A 98 -8.44 -1.96 20.32
C LEU A 98 -7.17 -1.55 19.56
N CYS A 99 -5.96 -1.88 20.03
CA CYS A 99 -4.71 -1.68 19.29
C CYS A 99 -3.96 -3.02 19.17
N PRO A 100 -3.77 -3.56 17.95
CA PRO A 100 -3.23 -4.91 17.76
C PRO A 100 -1.71 -4.97 17.86
N PHE A 101 -1.05 -3.85 18.16
CA PHE A 101 0.39 -3.76 18.28
C PHE A 101 0.82 -2.92 19.48
N SER A 102 2.10 -3.02 19.85
CA SER A 102 2.71 -2.27 20.95
C SER A 102 3.84 -1.38 20.43
N ALA A 103 4.39 -0.54 21.31
CA ALA A 103 5.57 0.25 21.01
C ALA A 103 6.79 -0.59 20.56
N GLU A 104 6.90 -1.83 21.05
CA GLU A 104 7.94 -2.77 20.64
C GLU A 104 7.81 -3.14 19.16
N HIS A 105 6.59 -3.42 18.70
CA HIS A 105 6.36 -3.76 17.30
C HIS A 105 6.66 -2.57 16.37
N VAL A 106 6.34 -1.34 16.78
CA VAL A 106 6.69 -0.13 16.01
C VAL A 106 8.21 0.06 15.94
N ALA A 107 8.94 -0.21 17.03
CA ALA A 107 10.40 -0.15 17.03
C ALA A 107 11.01 -1.19 16.06
N ARG A 108 10.47 -2.41 16.06
CA ARG A 108 10.93 -3.52 15.20
C ARG A 108 10.76 -3.26 13.70
N LEU A 109 9.91 -2.32 13.26
CA LEU A 109 9.83 -1.95 11.84
C LEU A 109 11.21 -1.56 11.28
N GLY A 110 12.10 -0.99 12.10
CA GLY A 110 13.46 -0.61 11.67
C GLY A 110 14.40 -1.80 11.41
N GLU A 111 14.02 -2.99 11.88
CA GLU A 111 14.80 -4.22 11.69
C GLU A 111 14.48 -4.91 10.37
N VAL A 112 13.33 -4.58 9.75
CA VAL A 112 12.75 -5.32 8.62
C VAL A 112 12.35 -4.45 7.44
N GLU A 113 12.53 -3.13 7.50
CA GLU A 113 12.12 -2.24 6.41
C GLU A 113 13.14 -2.17 5.27
N ALA A 114 12.62 -1.98 4.05
CA ALA A 114 13.37 -1.61 2.87
C ALA A 114 12.66 -0.43 2.20
N ARG A 115 13.43 0.62 1.88
CA ARG A 115 12.92 1.86 1.30
C ARG A 115 13.30 1.96 -0.17
N HIS A 116 12.34 2.29 -1.02
CA HIS A 116 12.52 2.26 -2.47
C HIS A 116 12.14 3.59 -3.12
N GLY A 117 12.86 3.96 -4.17
CA GLY A 117 12.53 5.07 -5.05
C GLY A 117 11.39 4.71 -6.01
N TYR A 118 10.89 5.72 -6.72
CA TYR A 118 9.94 5.50 -7.81
C TYR A 118 10.67 5.04 -9.07
N ALA A 119 10.01 4.19 -9.85
CA ALA A 119 10.48 3.62 -11.11
C ALA A 119 11.83 2.88 -11.00
N GLU A 120 12.16 2.41 -9.79
CA GLU A 120 13.33 1.59 -9.49
C GLU A 120 12.84 0.18 -9.12
N PRO A 121 12.97 -0.82 -10.01
CA PRO A 121 12.56 -2.18 -9.71
C PRO A 121 13.40 -2.81 -8.59
N PHE A 122 12.77 -3.60 -7.74
CA PHE A 122 13.43 -4.38 -6.70
C PHE A 122 12.82 -5.77 -6.58
N VAL A 123 13.63 -6.74 -6.13
CA VAL A 123 13.19 -8.12 -5.95
C VAL A 123 12.65 -8.33 -4.53
N VAL A 124 11.51 -9.00 -4.44
CA VAL A 124 10.86 -9.43 -3.21
C VAL A 124 10.72 -10.95 -3.22
N SER A 125 11.26 -11.62 -2.21
CA SER A 125 11.10 -13.08 -2.05
C SER A 125 9.92 -13.39 -1.12
N ALA A 126 8.95 -14.16 -1.61
CA ALA A 126 7.78 -14.58 -0.83
C ALA A 126 7.21 -15.89 -1.37
N GLY A 127 6.75 -16.79 -0.48
CA GLY A 127 6.10 -18.04 -0.86
C GLY A 127 7.03 -19.03 -1.59
N GLY A 128 8.35 -18.91 -1.37
CA GLY A 128 9.36 -19.67 -2.12
C GLY A 128 9.53 -19.22 -3.58
N ARG A 129 9.05 -18.03 -3.93
CA ARG A 129 9.15 -17.39 -5.26
C ARG A 129 9.79 -16.01 -5.14
N GLU A 130 10.15 -15.43 -6.28
CA GLU A 130 10.63 -14.05 -6.39
C GLU A 130 9.65 -13.23 -7.25
N TYR A 131 9.43 -11.99 -6.83
CA TYR A 131 8.62 -10.99 -7.53
C TYR A 131 9.47 -9.76 -7.80
N GLU A 132 9.40 -9.20 -9.01
CA GLU A 132 9.94 -7.89 -9.29
C GLU A 132 8.84 -6.87 -8.99
N VAL A 133 9.14 -5.93 -8.10
CA VAL A 133 8.20 -4.91 -7.68
C VAL A 133 8.73 -3.55 -8.09
N THR A 134 7.87 -2.72 -8.66
CA THR A 134 8.20 -1.32 -8.98
C THR A 134 7.14 -0.39 -8.39
N LEU A 135 7.58 0.64 -7.69
CA LEU A 135 6.71 1.70 -7.19
C LEU A 135 6.64 2.83 -8.20
N PHE A 136 5.44 3.31 -8.53
CA PHE A 136 5.24 4.51 -9.36
C PHE A 136 4.46 5.55 -8.58
N ASP A 137 4.76 6.84 -8.76
CA ASP A 137 4.04 7.91 -8.06
C ASP A 137 2.52 7.86 -8.38
N ALA A 138 1.70 7.78 -7.34
CA ALA A 138 0.24 7.75 -7.42
C ALA A 138 -0.39 9.15 -7.32
N GLY A 139 0.37 10.19 -6.94
CA GLY A 139 -0.12 11.56 -6.88
C GLY A 139 -1.22 11.82 -5.84
N HIS A 140 -1.37 10.95 -4.83
CA HIS A 140 -2.39 11.08 -3.78
C HIS A 140 -1.88 11.87 -2.57
N ILE A 141 -0.80 11.38 -1.95
CA ILE A 141 -0.10 12.02 -0.83
C ILE A 141 1.41 11.86 -1.02
N PRO A 142 2.27 12.65 -0.34
CA PRO A 142 3.71 12.47 -0.43
C PRO A 142 4.11 11.02 -0.11
N GLY A 143 4.76 10.36 -1.08
CA GLY A 143 5.17 8.96 -0.96
C GLY A 143 4.14 7.93 -1.42
N SER A 144 2.94 8.33 -1.85
CA SER A 144 1.96 7.38 -2.39
C SER A 144 2.45 6.70 -3.66
N ALA A 145 2.18 5.41 -3.79
CA ALA A 145 2.66 4.62 -4.90
C ALA A 145 1.58 3.68 -5.46
N HIS A 146 1.50 3.63 -6.80
CA HIS A 146 1.06 2.43 -7.48
C HIS A 146 2.13 1.35 -7.32
N VAL A 147 1.71 0.11 -7.08
CA VAL A 147 2.59 -1.04 -6.90
C VAL A 147 2.41 -1.98 -8.08
N LEU A 148 3.42 -2.08 -8.95
CA LEU A 148 3.47 -3.08 -10.00
C LEU A 148 4.21 -4.31 -9.47
N VAL A 149 3.57 -5.48 -9.51
CA VAL A 149 4.14 -6.78 -9.15
C VAL A 149 4.24 -7.62 -10.41
N ASP A 150 5.45 -8.08 -10.73
CA ASP A 150 5.74 -8.97 -11.86
C ASP A 150 6.31 -10.29 -11.34
N ASP A 151 5.70 -11.43 -11.71
CA ASP A 151 6.11 -12.77 -11.27
C ASP A 151 7.13 -13.46 -12.21
N SER A 152 7.77 -12.69 -13.10
CA SER A 152 8.75 -13.16 -14.09
C SER A 152 10.24 -13.10 -13.65
N VAL A 153 10.54 -12.86 -12.38
CA VAL A 153 11.94 -12.69 -11.90
C VAL A 153 12.86 -13.79 -12.42
N GLY A 154 13.98 -13.37 -13.01
CA GLY A 154 14.95 -14.25 -13.67
C GLY A 154 14.78 -14.39 -15.19
N ARG A 155 13.79 -13.73 -15.81
CA ARG A 155 13.59 -13.71 -17.29
C ARG A 155 14.17 -12.48 -18.00
N GLY A 156 14.70 -11.51 -17.27
CA GLY A 156 15.30 -10.28 -17.81
C GLY A 156 14.71 -9.04 -17.14
N PRO A 157 15.35 -7.86 -17.22
CA PRO A 157 14.83 -6.64 -16.61
C PRO A 157 13.50 -6.23 -17.26
N ALA A 158 12.56 -5.70 -16.48
CA ALA A 158 11.30 -5.15 -16.99
C ALA A 158 11.53 -4.15 -18.14
N GLY A 159 11.35 -4.67 -19.36
CA GLY A 159 11.20 -3.93 -20.59
C GLY A 159 9.92 -4.39 -21.32
N ASP A 160 9.85 -4.08 -22.61
CA ASP A 160 8.82 -4.63 -23.50
C ASP A 160 8.82 -6.15 -23.42
N ARG A 161 7.62 -6.74 -23.33
CA ARG A 161 7.43 -8.19 -23.29
C ARG A 161 8.16 -8.86 -24.45
N THR A 162 8.94 -9.88 -24.13
CA THR A 162 9.54 -10.78 -25.11
C THR A 162 8.70 -12.06 -25.22
N GLU A 163 8.88 -12.84 -26.30
CA GLU A 163 8.25 -14.16 -26.41
C GLU A 163 8.67 -15.12 -25.26
N SER A 164 9.77 -14.82 -24.55
CA SER A 164 10.21 -15.60 -23.39
C SER A 164 9.42 -15.35 -22.12
N ASP A 165 8.55 -14.33 -22.10
CA ASP A 165 7.68 -13.98 -20.97
C ASP A 165 6.33 -14.73 -20.99
N SER A 166 6.17 -15.72 -21.88
CA SER A 166 4.95 -16.52 -21.97
C SER A 166 4.63 -17.18 -20.62
N GLY A 167 3.53 -16.77 -19.99
CA GLY A 167 3.08 -17.27 -18.68
C GLY A 167 3.35 -16.36 -17.48
N ALA A 168 4.09 -15.25 -17.66
CA ALA A 168 4.28 -14.23 -16.62
C ALA A 168 3.03 -13.34 -16.48
N THR A 169 2.71 -12.97 -15.24
CA THR A 169 1.57 -12.11 -14.90
C THR A 169 2.05 -10.84 -14.21
N ARG A 170 1.61 -9.69 -14.71
CA ARG A 170 1.81 -8.38 -14.08
C ARG A 170 0.52 -7.92 -13.41
N LEU A 171 0.59 -7.63 -12.12
CA LEU A 171 -0.49 -7.04 -11.33
C LEU A 171 -0.12 -5.61 -10.94
N LEU A 172 -0.97 -4.67 -11.33
CA LEU A 172 -0.90 -3.29 -10.87
C LEU A 172 -1.93 -3.10 -9.74
N TYR A 173 -1.45 -2.89 -8.52
CA TYR A 173 -2.26 -2.41 -7.42
C TYR A 173 -2.14 -0.89 -7.35
N THR A 174 -3.24 -0.17 -7.53
CA THR A 174 -3.16 1.29 -7.64
C THR A 174 -2.89 1.98 -6.31
N GLY A 175 -3.27 1.36 -5.19
CA GLY A 175 -3.56 2.13 -3.97
C GLY A 175 -4.59 3.22 -4.28
N ASP A 176 -4.54 4.30 -3.50
CA ASP A 176 -5.28 5.52 -3.80
C ASP A 176 -4.47 6.44 -4.72
N PHE A 177 -5.13 7.12 -5.66
CA PHE A 177 -4.44 7.96 -6.62
C PHE A 177 -5.24 9.16 -7.11
N HIS A 178 -4.53 10.15 -7.65
CA HIS A 178 -5.14 11.31 -8.30
C HIS A 178 -4.55 11.57 -9.68
N THR A 179 -5.42 11.80 -10.66
CA THR A 179 -5.04 12.12 -12.04
C THR A 179 -4.98 13.62 -12.34
N ASP A 180 -5.29 14.46 -11.35
CA ASP A 180 -5.24 15.92 -11.42
C ASP A 180 -4.19 16.47 -10.45
N ASP A 181 -3.52 17.55 -10.84
CA ASP A 181 -2.49 18.17 -10.00
C ASP A 181 -3.09 18.67 -8.68
N GLN A 182 -2.44 18.32 -7.57
CA GLN A 182 -2.77 18.83 -6.24
C GLN A 182 -1.78 19.95 -5.87
N ARG A 183 -2.08 20.69 -4.80
CA ARG A 183 -1.16 21.73 -4.30
C ARG A 183 0.15 21.17 -3.73
N LEU A 184 0.12 19.93 -3.22
CA LEU A 184 1.26 19.30 -2.55
C LEU A 184 1.98 18.25 -3.42
N VAL A 185 1.24 17.59 -4.32
CA VAL A 185 1.74 16.50 -5.16
C VAL A 185 1.23 16.68 -6.58
N SER A 186 2.05 16.28 -7.56
CA SER A 186 1.64 16.25 -8.96
C SER A 186 0.68 15.09 -9.22
N ARG A 187 -0.11 15.19 -10.29
CA ARG A 187 -0.92 14.06 -10.75
C ARG A 187 -0.07 12.83 -11.09
N THR A 188 -0.63 11.64 -10.93
CA THR A 188 -0.03 10.46 -11.53
C THR A 188 -0.20 10.45 -13.05
N THR A 189 0.89 10.10 -13.74
CA THR A 189 0.91 9.81 -15.18
C THR A 189 1.31 8.37 -15.47
N ALA A 190 1.62 7.58 -14.44
CA ALA A 190 2.14 6.23 -14.58
C ALA A 190 1.06 5.26 -15.06
N ARG A 191 1.31 4.61 -16.19
CA ARG A 191 0.44 3.58 -16.78
C ARG A 191 1.31 2.41 -17.25
N PRO A 192 1.97 1.68 -16.33
CA PRO A 192 2.77 0.54 -16.71
C PRO A 192 1.88 -0.56 -17.31
N ASP A 193 2.44 -1.37 -18.20
CA ASP A 193 1.74 -2.52 -18.75
C ASP A 193 1.44 -3.53 -17.63
N ALA A 194 0.17 -3.91 -17.50
CA ALA A 194 -0.31 -4.89 -16.53
C ALA A 194 -1.40 -5.78 -17.15
N ASP A 195 -1.43 -7.04 -16.75
CA ASP A 195 -2.50 -7.98 -17.12
C ASP A 195 -3.70 -7.86 -16.18
N ILE A 196 -3.42 -7.53 -14.91
CA ILE A 196 -4.40 -7.37 -13.84
C ILE A 196 -4.24 -5.98 -13.25
N VAL A 197 -5.34 -5.25 -13.11
CA VAL A 197 -5.37 -3.98 -12.39
C VAL A 197 -6.33 -4.10 -11.22
N VAL A 198 -5.82 -3.96 -10.01
CA VAL A 198 -6.60 -3.79 -8.79
C VAL A 198 -6.67 -2.30 -8.51
N CYS A 199 -7.79 -1.69 -8.86
CA CYS A 199 -8.01 -0.25 -8.80
C CYS A 199 -8.92 0.11 -7.63
N GLU A 200 -8.62 1.20 -6.93
CA GLU A 200 -9.56 1.82 -6.00
C GLU A 200 -10.86 2.26 -6.71
N SER A 201 -11.93 2.44 -5.94
CA SER A 201 -13.24 2.85 -6.45
C SER A 201 -13.91 3.88 -5.56
N THR A 202 -13.14 4.70 -4.83
CA THR A 202 -13.65 5.60 -3.77
C THR A 202 -14.69 6.58 -4.31
N TYR A 203 -14.47 7.08 -5.52
CA TYR A 203 -15.31 8.08 -6.17
C TYR A 203 -15.85 7.62 -7.53
N ALA A 204 -16.04 6.31 -7.71
CA ALA A 204 -16.45 5.74 -9.00
C ALA A 204 -17.81 6.27 -9.52
N ASP A 205 -18.66 6.80 -8.65
CA ASP A 205 -19.97 7.38 -8.95
C ASP A 205 -20.04 8.91 -8.72
N VAL A 206 -18.92 9.55 -8.39
CA VAL A 206 -18.85 10.99 -8.07
C VAL A 206 -18.18 11.76 -9.20
N ARG A 207 -18.76 12.93 -9.53
CA ARG A 207 -18.10 13.92 -10.39
C ARG A 207 -17.54 15.02 -9.51
N HIS A 208 -16.22 15.21 -9.53
CA HIS A 208 -15.59 16.29 -8.80
C HIS A 208 -15.85 17.65 -9.48
N GLU A 209 -16.08 18.67 -8.65
CA GLU A 209 -16.06 20.07 -9.08
C GLU A 209 -14.64 20.51 -9.42
N ASP A 210 -14.51 21.57 -10.22
CA ASP A 210 -13.23 22.17 -10.53
C ASP A 210 -12.52 22.67 -9.25
N ARG A 211 -11.20 22.41 -9.16
CA ARG A 211 -10.40 22.73 -7.97
C ARG A 211 -10.41 24.21 -7.64
N GLU A 212 -10.31 25.08 -8.63
CA GLU A 212 -10.27 26.54 -8.43
C GLU A 212 -11.60 27.04 -7.84
N ALA A 213 -12.71 26.49 -8.31
CA ALA A 213 -14.03 26.79 -7.77
C ALA A 213 -14.18 26.35 -6.30
N VAL A 214 -13.70 25.15 -5.97
CA VAL A 214 -13.71 24.63 -4.59
C VAL A 214 -12.84 25.51 -3.68
N GLU A 215 -11.63 25.87 -4.10
CA GLU A 215 -10.70 26.70 -3.33
C GLU A 215 -11.26 28.12 -3.13
N THR A 216 -11.81 28.75 -4.18
CA THR A 216 -12.44 30.08 -4.09
C THR A 216 -13.55 30.08 -3.05
N ARG A 217 -14.48 29.14 -3.15
CA ARG A 217 -15.60 28.98 -2.21
C ARG A 217 -15.12 28.72 -0.78
N TRP A 218 -14.00 28.02 -0.61
CA TRP A 218 -13.41 27.81 0.71
C TRP A 218 -12.84 29.12 1.28
N THR A 219 -12.09 29.89 0.47
CA THR A 219 -11.52 31.17 0.91
C THR A 219 -12.57 32.22 1.29
N GLU A 220 -13.76 32.18 0.71
CA GLU A 220 -14.86 33.07 1.07
C GLU A 220 -15.51 32.73 2.43
N ARG A 221 -15.23 31.54 2.99
CA ARG A 221 -15.83 31.06 4.24
C ARG A 221 -14.92 31.17 5.46
N VAL A 222 -13.64 31.46 5.26
CA VAL A 222 -12.61 31.59 6.32
C VAL A 222 -12.24 33.05 6.54
#